data_AF-A0A8H6MFP6-F1
#
_entry.id   AF-A0A8H6MFP6-F1
#
_cell.length_a   1.000
_cell.length_b   1.000
_cell.length_c   1.000
_cell.angle_alpha   90.00
_cell.angle_beta   90.00
_cell.angle_gamma   90.00
#
_symmetry.space_group_name_H-M   'P 1'
#
loop_
_entity.id
_entity.type
_entity.pdbx_description
1 polymer ?
#
loop_
_entity_poly.entity_id
_entity_poly.type
_entity_poly.pdbx_seq_one_letter_code
_entity_poly.pdbx_strand_id
1 'polypeptide(L)'
;NLDSFVASLEKRSNASTSRDFTPSWKLAKYDGDCSLPRCLDSIASDKDHMQLNLASFESWVETMLDRWMASQLAHGYVDSCSQLRQLIELYHRLASAEYDGNPESTSIMLLTILELWVACDKAAVHAHPLLMDYDAGVPSELFQNLLLPSRKKMERLSQAEQYLVNRSRHRMSRCSDFHVYTSYGSPDSFSVRYFEQSGRHQKLLAEIEANATADRDEKRRQLARLKSQYQSLMSQYSRSTCNSLDIRVHEWPLPRNSYEKKSVVFELALPQTFGYWREASFYVLMNVLKLQHGGLKQPSTRYPLLTYDALRRYLKTDVSKQRV
;
A
#
# COMPACT_ATOMS: atom_id res chain seq x y z
N ASN A 1 59.83 23.13 -31.25
CA ASN A 1 59.40 24.33 -32.00
C ASN A 1 57.87 24.27 -32.08
N LEU A 2 57.18 25.19 -31.42
CA LEU A 2 55.72 25.16 -31.28
C LEU A 2 55.04 25.36 -32.65
N ASP A 3 55.67 26.16 -33.51
CA ASP A 3 55.16 26.52 -34.83
C ASP A 3 55.12 25.31 -35.77
N SER A 4 56.07 24.37 -35.66
CA SER A 4 56.04 23.12 -36.42
C SER A 4 54.91 22.18 -35.97
N PHE A 5 54.53 22.24 -34.68
CA PHE A 5 53.41 21.46 -34.16
C PHE A 5 52.07 22.06 -34.61
N VAL A 6 51.93 23.38 -34.56
CA VAL A 6 50.72 24.09 -35.04
C VAL A 6 50.53 23.87 -36.55
N ALA A 7 51.60 23.98 -37.35
CA ALA A 7 51.56 23.70 -38.78
C ALA A 7 51.22 22.23 -39.12
N SER A 8 51.44 21.29 -38.19
CA SER A 8 51.05 19.88 -38.37
C SER A 8 49.56 19.63 -38.15
N LEU A 9 48.90 20.47 -37.34
CA LEU A 9 47.45 20.39 -37.10
C LEU A 9 46.66 20.83 -38.32
N GLU A 10 47.13 21.84 -39.06
CA GLU A 10 46.50 22.30 -40.31
C GLU A 10 46.60 21.25 -41.44
N LYS A 11 47.61 20.39 -41.39
CA LYS A 11 47.77 19.28 -42.34
C LYS A 11 46.95 18.04 -42.00
N ARG A 12 46.32 17.99 -40.81
CA ARG A 12 45.33 16.95 -40.51
C ARG A 12 44.07 17.25 -41.31
N SER A 13 43.90 16.52 -42.41
CA SER A 13 42.60 16.36 -43.04
C SER A 13 41.58 15.98 -41.95
N ASN A 14 40.58 16.83 -41.74
CA ASN A 14 39.37 16.43 -41.06
C ASN A 14 38.75 15.33 -41.92
N ALA A 15 39.08 14.08 -41.62
CA ALA A 15 38.34 12.95 -42.10
C ALA A 15 36.92 13.11 -41.53
N SER A 16 36.05 13.78 -42.29
CA SER A 16 34.61 13.86 -42.07
C SER A 16 33.97 12.49 -42.34
N THR A 17 34.58 11.41 -41.87
CA THR A 17 33.80 10.25 -41.49
C THR A 17 33.02 10.67 -40.26
N SER A 18 31.79 11.15 -40.45
CA SER A 18 30.78 11.14 -39.39
C SER A 18 30.69 9.67 -38.95
N ARG A 19 31.43 9.32 -37.91
CA ARG A 19 31.17 8.08 -37.19
C ARG A 19 29.97 8.43 -36.35
N ASP A 20 28.79 8.08 -36.84
CA ASP A 20 27.58 8.23 -36.06
C ASP A 20 27.79 7.44 -34.76
N PHE A 21 27.91 8.18 -33.66
CA PHE A 21 28.06 7.58 -32.34
C PHE A 21 26.70 6.97 -31.97
N THR A 22 26.57 5.68 -32.20
CA THR A 22 25.45 4.89 -31.68
C THR A 22 25.93 4.24 -30.39
N PRO A 23 25.65 4.83 -29.21
CA PRO A 23 26.00 4.18 -27.95
C PRO A 23 25.34 2.80 -27.89
N SER A 24 26.07 1.81 -27.39
CA SER A 24 25.52 0.47 -27.13
C SER A 24 24.45 0.48 -26.03
N TRP A 25 24.43 1.53 -25.21
CA TRP A 25 23.49 1.73 -24.12
C TRP A 25 22.25 2.51 -24.54
N LYS A 26 21.10 2.10 -24.01
CA LYS A 26 19.84 2.82 -24.16
C LYS A 26 19.44 3.40 -22.81
N LEU A 27 19.71 4.68 -22.59
CA LEU A 27 19.24 5.37 -21.40
C LEU A 27 17.72 5.53 -21.48
N ALA A 28 17.03 5.18 -20.39
CA ALA A 28 15.62 5.47 -20.25
C ALA A 28 15.38 6.99 -20.38
N LYS A 29 14.80 7.39 -21.51
CA LYS A 29 14.31 8.76 -21.71
C LYS A 29 12.87 8.79 -21.20
N TYR A 30 12.65 9.56 -20.15
CA TYR A 30 11.30 9.91 -19.73
C TYR A 30 10.88 11.14 -20.50
N ASP A 31 9.91 10.98 -21.40
CA ASP A 31 9.39 12.10 -22.17
C ASP A 31 8.77 13.14 -21.22
N GLY A 32 8.85 14.42 -21.63
CA GLY A 32 8.35 15.57 -20.87
C GLY A 32 6.83 15.62 -20.69
N ASP A 33 6.13 14.57 -21.09
CA ASP A 33 4.68 14.48 -21.20
C ASP A 33 3.95 14.27 -19.86
N CYS A 34 4.67 14.49 -18.75
CA CYS A 34 4.15 14.38 -17.38
C CYS A 34 3.56 13.00 -17.03
N SER A 35 3.71 11.97 -17.88
CA SER A 35 3.22 10.63 -17.58
C SER A 35 4.10 9.95 -16.55
N LEU A 36 3.49 9.23 -15.61
CA LEU A 36 4.22 8.41 -14.65
C LEU A 36 5.05 7.33 -15.39
N PRO A 37 6.33 7.12 -15.03
CA PRO A 37 7.15 6.03 -15.54
C PRO A 37 6.47 4.67 -15.32
N ARG A 38 5.91 4.10 -16.39
CA ARG A 38 5.24 2.78 -16.33
C ARG A 38 6.20 1.61 -16.55
N CYS A 39 7.42 1.86 -17.04
CA CYS A 39 8.36 0.82 -17.44
C CYS A 39 9.72 1.03 -16.75
N LEU A 40 9.84 0.62 -15.49
CA LEU A 40 11.17 0.29 -14.95
C LEU A 40 11.59 -1.14 -15.36
N ASP A 41 10.72 -1.91 -16.03
CA ASP A 41 11.06 -3.25 -16.53
C ASP A 41 12.06 -3.20 -17.69
N SER A 42 12.04 -2.15 -18.52
CA SER A 42 13.09 -1.92 -19.52
C SER A 42 14.44 -1.60 -18.86
N ILE A 43 14.43 -1.00 -17.66
CA ILE A 43 15.63 -0.73 -16.86
C ILE A 43 16.19 -2.03 -16.30
N ALA A 44 15.31 -2.93 -15.85
CA ALA A 44 15.70 -4.27 -15.39
C ALA A 44 16.37 -5.12 -16.48
N SER A 45 16.13 -4.82 -17.76
CA SER A 45 16.69 -5.55 -18.90
C SER A 45 18.13 -5.16 -19.25
N ASP A 46 18.57 -3.93 -18.94
CA ASP A 46 19.92 -3.43 -19.22
C ASP A 46 20.72 -3.30 -17.91
N LYS A 47 21.21 -4.45 -17.44
CA LYS A 47 21.94 -4.55 -16.17
C LYS A 47 23.25 -3.76 -16.16
N ASP A 48 23.90 -3.67 -17.32
CA ASP A 48 25.21 -3.00 -17.44
C ASP A 48 25.10 -1.48 -17.21
N HIS A 49 23.91 -0.91 -17.38
CA HIS A 49 23.63 0.52 -17.21
C HIS A 49 22.57 0.82 -16.14
N MET A 50 22.34 -0.12 -15.21
CA MET A 50 21.33 -0.01 -14.15
C MET A 50 21.44 1.31 -13.37
N GLN A 51 22.65 1.68 -12.93
CA GLN A 51 22.88 2.92 -12.17
C GLN A 51 22.47 4.18 -12.93
N LEU A 52 22.73 4.25 -14.24
CA LEU A 52 22.35 5.40 -15.06
C LEU A 52 20.84 5.50 -15.24
N ASN A 53 20.19 4.36 -15.38
CA ASN A 53 18.74 4.28 -15.49
C ASN A 53 18.03 4.64 -14.16
N LEU A 54 18.57 4.18 -13.02
CA LEU A 54 18.08 4.57 -11.70
C LEU A 54 18.27 6.08 -11.45
N ALA A 55 19.43 6.63 -11.79
CA ALA A 55 19.70 8.07 -11.70
C ALA A 55 18.75 8.89 -12.61
N SER A 56 18.42 8.37 -13.79
CA SER A 56 17.45 9.01 -14.68
C SER A 56 16.04 9.02 -14.07
N PHE A 57 15.64 7.93 -13.41
CA PHE A 57 14.38 7.86 -12.69
C PHE A 57 14.33 8.84 -11.50
N GLU A 58 15.41 8.89 -10.70
CA GLU A 58 15.54 9.82 -9.58
C GLU A 58 15.48 11.28 -10.05
N SER A 59 16.06 11.58 -11.22
CA SER A 59 15.98 12.89 -11.86
C SER A 59 14.55 13.21 -12.34
N TRP A 60 13.82 12.21 -12.83
CA TRP A 60 12.40 12.38 -13.16
C TRP A 60 11.57 12.67 -11.91
N VAL A 61 11.77 11.94 -10.81
CA VAL A 61 11.07 12.20 -9.53
C VAL A 61 11.33 13.62 -9.06
N GLU A 62 12.58 14.07 -9.13
CA GLU A 62 12.99 15.42 -8.74
C GLU A 62 12.32 16.54 -9.56
N THR A 63 12.06 16.33 -10.85
CA THR A 63 11.68 17.41 -11.78
C THR A 63 10.22 17.34 -12.24
N MET A 64 9.62 16.15 -12.24
CA MET A 64 8.33 15.90 -12.88
C MET A 64 7.26 15.36 -11.92
N LEU A 65 7.62 14.85 -10.72
CA LEU A 65 6.64 14.26 -9.79
C LEU A 65 5.53 15.26 -9.41
N ASP A 66 5.89 16.48 -9.02
CA ASP A 66 4.91 17.50 -8.63
C ASP A 66 4.02 17.93 -9.80
N ARG A 67 4.60 18.00 -11.02
CA ARG A 67 3.84 18.33 -12.23
C ARG A 67 2.87 17.21 -12.60
N TRP A 68 3.29 15.95 -12.47
CA TRP A 68 2.41 14.80 -12.62
C TRP A 68 1.29 14.84 -11.56
N MET A 69 1.61 15.06 -10.28
CA MET A 69 0.60 15.19 -9.22
C MET A 69 -0.43 16.29 -9.52
N ALA A 70 0.02 17.46 -9.97
CA ALA A 70 -0.88 18.55 -10.38
C ALA A 70 -1.79 18.14 -11.56
N SER A 71 -1.29 17.35 -12.51
CA SER A 71 -2.12 16.82 -13.61
C SER A 71 -3.16 15.80 -13.12
N GLN A 72 -2.83 14.99 -12.11
CA GLN A 72 -3.73 13.98 -11.56
C GLN A 72 -4.84 14.59 -10.69
N LEU A 73 -4.62 15.79 -10.13
CA LEU A 73 -5.62 16.50 -9.33
C LEU A 73 -6.92 16.74 -10.14
N ALA A 74 -6.83 17.06 -11.42
CA ALA A 74 -7.99 17.27 -12.31
C ALA A 74 -8.86 16.00 -12.44
N HIS A 75 -8.27 14.82 -12.25
CA HIS A 75 -8.94 13.53 -12.29
C HIS A 75 -9.24 12.98 -10.88
N GLY A 76 -9.05 13.78 -9.83
CA GLY A 76 -9.28 13.35 -8.44
C GLY A 76 -8.33 12.24 -7.96
N TYR A 77 -7.14 12.14 -8.55
CA TYR A 77 -6.13 11.12 -8.23
C TYR A 77 -6.60 9.66 -8.41
N VAL A 78 -7.50 9.42 -9.36
CA VAL A 78 -7.90 8.05 -9.73
C VAL A 78 -6.65 7.22 -10.06
N ASP A 79 -6.55 6.04 -9.44
CA ASP A 79 -5.41 5.10 -9.54
C ASP A 79 -4.03 5.65 -9.12
N SER A 80 -3.90 6.90 -8.69
CA SER A 80 -2.58 7.48 -8.37
C SER A 80 -1.87 6.72 -7.25
N CYS A 81 -2.59 6.34 -6.18
CA CYS A 81 -2.02 5.53 -5.09
C CYS A 81 -1.60 4.13 -5.55
N SER A 82 -2.34 3.50 -6.48
CA SER A 82 -1.99 2.16 -6.97
C SER A 82 -0.73 2.21 -7.84
N GLN A 83 -0.63 3.22 -8.70
CA GLN A 83 0.52 3.44 -9.57
C GLN A 83 1.78 3.83 -8.76
N LEU A 84 1.65 4.75 -7.80
CA LEU A 84 2.75 5.15 -6.92
C LEU A 84 3.25 3.99 -6.06
N ARG A 85 2.34 3.16 -5.52
CA ARG A 85 2.72 1.94 -4.81
C ARG A 85 3.57 1.03 -5.68
N GLN A 86 3.10 0.71 -6.89
CA GLN A 86 3.83 -0.16 -7.81
C GLN A 86 5.22 0.40 -8.12
N LEU A 87 5.31 1.72 -8.32
CA LEU A 87 6.57 2.42 -8.57
C LEU A 87 7.52 2.34 -7.38
N ILE A 88 7.04 2.56 -6.15
CA ILE A 88 7.83 2.41 -4.92
C ILE A 88 8.37 0.99 -4.80
N GLU A 89 7.51 -0.02 -4.95
CA GLU A 89 7.90 -1.42 -4.82
C GLU A 89 8.90 -1.86 -5.90
N LEU A 90 8.75 -1.35 -7.13
CA LEU A 90 9.60 -1.68 -8.26
C LEU A 90 10.95 -0.98 -8.16
N TYR A 91 10.97 0.33 -7.90
CA TYR A 91 12.20 1.09 -7.73
C TYR A 91 13.02 0.59 -6.54
N HIS A 92 12.40 0.36 -5.38
CA HIS A 92 13.10 -0.17 -4.22
C HIS A 92 13.75 -1.53 -4.52
N ARG A 93 13.07 -2.43 -5.24
CA ARG A 93 13.62 -3.74 -5.61
C ARG A 93 14.86 -3.62 -6.48
N LEU A 94 14.88 -2.69 -7.43
CA LEU A 94 16.01 -2.49 -8.34
C LEU A 94 17.15 -1.74 -7.64
N ALA A 95 16.85 -0.63 -6.96
CA ALA A 95 17.84 0.22 -6.32
C ALA A 95 18.49 -0.42 -5.10
N SER A 96 17.76 -1.20 -4.29
CA SER A 96 18.34 -1.83 -3.09
C SER A 96 19.44 -2.84 -3.40
N ALA A 97 19.33 -3.55 -4.52
CA ALA A 97 20.37 -4.49 -4.96
C ALA A 97 21.58 -3.75 -5.56
N GLU A 98 21.33 -2.68 -6.32
CA GLU A 98 22.39 -1.93 -7.02
C GLU A 98 23.18 -1.01 -6.08
N TYR A 99 22.52 -0.43 -5.07
CA TYR A 99 23.10 0.55 -4.16
C TYR A 99 23.64 -0.06 -2.87
N ASP A 100 23.59 -1.40 -2.74
CA ASP A 100 24.14 -2.10 -1.58
C ASP A 100 25.62 -1.73 -1.37
N GLY A 101 25.98 -1.42 -0.12
CA GLY A 101 27.31 -0.95 0.23
C GLY A 101 27.65 0.51 -0.11
N ASN A 102 26.78 1.26 -0.81
CA ASN A 102 26.96 2.70 -1.05
C ASN A 102 25.97 3.54 -0.22
N PRO A 103 26.42 4.21 0.86
CA PRO A 103 25.52 4.95 1.74
C PRO A 103 24.98 6.24 1.11
N GLU A 104 25.68 6.85 0.14
CA GLU A 104 25.17 8.01 -0.59
C GLU A 104 24.03 7.61 -1.53
N SER A 105 24.25 6.57 -2.36
CA SER A 105 23.20 6.07 -3.26
C SER A 105 22.00 5.52 -2.50
N THR A 106 22.23 4.83 -1.37
CA THR A 106 21.17 4.40 -0.46
C THR A 106 20.38 5.61 0.07
N SER A 107 21.06 6.69 0.42
CA SER A 107 20.40 7.91 0.90
C SER A 107 19.51 8.56 -0.16
N ILE A 108 19.95 8.57 -1.42
CA ILE A 108 19.16 9.07 -2.56
C ILE A 108 17.94 8.16 -2.81
N MET A 109 18.11 6.84 -2.70
CA MET A 109 17.00 5.90 -2.82
C MET A 109 15.94 6.13 -1.74
N LEU A 110 16.35 6.29 -0.49
CA LEU A 110 15.42 6.55 0.62
C LEU A 110 14.68 7.89 0.44
N LEU A 111 15.37 8.95 0.01
CA LEU A 111 14.76 10.24 -0.30
C LEU A 111 13.71 10.11 -1.43
N THR A 112 14.07 9.41 -2.50
CA THR A 112 13.19 9.20 -3.67
C THR A 112 11.94 8.41 -3.27
N ILE A 113 12.09 7.35 -2.47
CA ILE A 113 10.96 6.57 -1.95
C ILE A 113 10.07 7.44 -1.03
N LEU A 114 10.66 8.29 -0.19
CA LEU A 114 9.91 9.19 0.68
C LEU A 114 9.06 10.17 -0.14
N GLU A 115 9.59 10.77 -1.19
CA GLU A 115 8.83 11.70 -2.04
C GLU A 115 7.68 11.01 -2.77
N LEU A 116 7.91 9.81 -3.31
CA LEU A 116 6.85 8.99 -3.92
C LEU A 116 5.76 8.62 -2.91
N TRP A 117 6.16 8.30 -1.68
CA TRP A 117 5.22 8.02 -0.60
C TRP A 117 4.44 9.28 -0.19
N VAL A 118 5.08 10.45 -0.10
CA VAL A 118 4.41 11.73 0.16
C VAL A 118 3.37 12.05 -0.93
N ALA A 119 3.71 11.82 -2.19
CA ALA A 119 2.75 11.94 -3.30
C ALA A 119 1.56 10.96 -3.12
N CYS A 120 1.83 9.74 -2.66
CA CYS A 120 0.79 8.74 -2.40
C CYS A 120 -0.11 9.14 -1.22
N ASP A 121 0.45 9.70 -0.15
CA ASP A 121 -0.29 10.20 1.01
C ASP A 121 -1.17 11.41 0.64
N LYS A 122 -0.64 12.36 -0.15
CA LYS A 122 -1.42 13.50 -0.67
C LYS A 122 -2.65 13.03 -1.47
N ALA A 123 -2.48 12.06 -2.36
CA ALA A 123 -3.59 11.49 -3.13
C ALA A 123 -4.63 10.78 -2.23
N ALA A 124 -4.16 10.04 -1.21
CA ALA A 124 -5.03 9.34 -0.28
C ALA A 124 -5.84 10.28 0.61
N VAL A 125 -5.18 11.33 1.13
CA VAL A 125 -5.80 12.41 1.90
C VAL A 125 -6.85 13.15 1.08
N HIS A 126 -6.57 13.43 -0.20
CA HIS A 126 -7.53 14.07 -1.09
C HIS A 126 -8.78 13.21 -1.29
N ALA A 127 -8.61 11.89 -1.49
CA ALA A 127 -9.75 10.97 -1.67
C ALA A 127 -10.51 10.72 -0.35
N HIS A 128 -9.81 10.75 0.78
CA HIS A 128 -10.36 10.46 2.09
C HIS A 128 -9.88 11.50 3.13
N PRO A 129 -10.53 12.68 3.21
CA PRO A 129 -10.10 13.75 4.11
C PRO A 129 -10.01 13.35 5.59
N LEU A 130 -10.85 12.39 6.02
CA LEU A 130 -10.81 11.77 7.35
C LEU A 130 -9.41 11.25 7.73
N LEU A 131 -8.61 10.85 6.74
CA LEU A 131 -7.26 10.33 6.96
C LEU A 131 -6.36 11.36 7.64
N MET A 132 -6.60 12.67 7.41
CA MET A 132 -5.84 13.76 8.01
C MET A 132 -5.85 13.79 9.54
N ASP A 133 -6.89 13.24 10.15
CA ASP A 133 -7.03 13.21 11.60
C ASP A 133 -6.07 12.21 12.26
N TYR A 134 -5.50 11.29 11.49
CA TYR A 134 -4.69 10.16 11.95
C TYR A 134 -3.21 10.32 11.62
N ASP A 135 -2.38 9.61 12.37
CA ASP A 135 -0.98 9.46 12.07
C ASP A 135 -0.72 8.59 10.84
N ALA A 136 0.08 9.10 9.91
CA ALA A 136 0.51 8.39 8.72
C ALA A 136 1.55 7.31 9.05
N GLY A 137 2.26 7.45 10.19
CA GLY A 137 3.15 6.41 10.73
C GLY A 137 4.56 6.39 10.20
N VAL A 138 4.87 7.20 9.18
CA VAL A 138 6.24 7.33 8.65
C VAL A 138 7.01 8.33 9.51
N PRO A 139 8.05 7.89 10.26
CA PRO A 139 8.78 8.78 11.16
C PRO A 139 9.69 9.72 10.37
N SER A 140 9.61 11.02 10.65
CA SER A 140 10.50 12.03 10.04
C SER A 140 11.95 11.86 10.48
N GLU A 141 12.18 11.35 11.69
CA GLU A 141 13.48 11.24 12.34
C GLU A 141 14.42 10.28 11.59
N LEU A 142 13.87 9.30 10.88
CA LEU A 142 14.64 8.31 10.13
C LEU A 142 15.37 8.91 8.92
N PHE A 143 14.90 10.05 8.41
CA PHE A 143 15.46 10.69 7.23
C PHE A 143 16.46 11.82 7.54
N GLN A 144 16.67 12.13 8.83
CA GLN A 144 17.61 13.19 9.25
C GLN A 144 19.08 12.81 9.02
N ASN A 145 19.38 11.52 8.87
CA ASN A 145 20.74 10.99 8.73
C ASN A 145 21.13 10.67 7.27
N LEU A 146 20.38 11.16 6.29
CA LEU A 146 20.68 10.92 4.87
C LEU A 146 21.93 11.68 4.42
N LEU A 147 22.82 11.00 3.68
CA LEU A 147 24.00 11.59 3.07
C LEU A 147 23.62 12.29 1.75
N LEU A 148 23.37 13.61 1.81
CA LEU A 148 22.90 14.41 0.67
C LEU A 148 23.88 15.56 0.35
N PRO A 149 24.91 15.35 -0.48
CA PRO A 149 25.97 16.35 -0.69
C PRO A 149 25.54 17.58 -1.50
N SER A 150 24.41 17.51 -2.20
CA SER A 150 23.89 18.63 -3.00
C SER A 150 22.82 19.41 -2.25
N ARG A 151 22.91 20.74 -2.30
CA ARG A 151 21.89 21.66 -1.76
C ARG A 151 20.49 21.30 -2.26
N LYS A 152 20.34 20.98 -3.55
CA LYS A 152 19.04 20.64 -4.14
C LYS A 152 18.43 19.39 -3.50
N LYS A 153 19.26 18.38 -3.19
CA LYS A 153 18.81 17.17 -2.49
C LYS A 153 18.40 17.47 -1.04
N MET A 154 19.13 18.34 -0.34
CA MET A 154 18.74 18.79 1.00
C MET A 154 17.43 19.59 1.01
N GLU A 155 17.20 20.44 -0.01
CA GLU A 155 15.94 21.17 -0.17
C GLU A 155 14.77 20.21 -0.38
N ARG A 156 14.94 19.16 -1.20
CA ARG A 156 13.94 18.08 -1.38
C ARG A 156 13.60 17.38 -0.07
N LEU A 157 14.61 16.98 0.70
CA LEU A 157 14.41 16.37 2.01
C LEU A 157 13.65 17.31 2.95
N SER A 158 14.04 18.59 3.01
CA SER A 158 13.37 19.58 3.85
C SER A 158 11.87 19.72 3.50
N GLN A 159 11.51 19.69 2.22
CA GLN A 159 10.11 19.74 1.79
C GLN A 159 9.33 18.50 2.24
N ALA A 160 9.92 17.32 2.12
CA ALA A 160 9.30 16.07 2.57
C ALA A 160 9.14 16.01 4.10
N GLU A 161 10.14 16.46 4.86
CA GLU A 161 10.06 16.58 6.32
C GLU A 161 9.00 17.60 6.76
N GLN A 162 8.94 18.77 6.11
CA GLN A 162 7.89 19.76 6.36
C GLN A 162 6.51 19.18 6.12
N TYR A 163 6.34 18.35 5.08
CA TYR A 163 5.09 17.64 4.85
C TYR A 163 4.74 16.73 6.03
N LEU A 164 5.66 15.87 6.49
CA LEU A 164 5.44 14.97 7.64
C LEU A 164 5.13 15.73 8.94
N VAL A 165 5.82 16.84 9.21
CA VAL A 165 5.57 17.69 10.38
C VAL A 165 4.19 18.34 10.29
N ASN A 166 3.83 18.90 9.13
CA ASN A 166 2.51 19.49 8.92
C ASN A 166 1.43 18.42 9.08
N ARG A 167 1.62 17.24 8.47
CA ARG A 167 0.73 16.10 8.59
C ARG A 167 0.53 15.67 10.05
N SER A 168 1.61 15.70 10.82
CA SER A 168 1.61 15.38 12.25
C SER A 168 0.90 16.42 13.12
N ARG A 169 0.96 17.70 12.75
CA ARG A 169 0.27 18.80 13.46
C ARG A 169 -1.23 18.81 13.24
N HIS A 170 -1.71 18.33 12.09
CA HIS A 170 -3.13 18.25 11.78
C HIS A 170 -3.84 17.08 12.49
N ARG A 171 -3.08 16.18 13.14
CA ARG A 171 -3.64 15.06 13.90
C ARG A 171 -4.54 15.58 15.02
N MET A 172 -5.76 15.05 15.12
CA MET A 172 -6.64 15.39 16.23
C MET A 172 -6.08 14.82 17.53
N SER A 173 -5.98 15.62 18.59
CA SER A 173 -5.43 15.19 19.89
C SER A 173 -6.14 13.95 20.46
N ARG A 174 -7.46 13.83 20.24
CA ARG A 174 -8.26 12.66 20.62
C ARG A 174 -7.91 11.39 19.84
N CYS A 175 -7.34 11.54 18.64
CA CYS A 175 -6.95 10.46 17.74
C CYS A 175 -5.42 10.27 17.67
N SER A 176 -4.64 11.09 18.41
CA SER A 176 -3.18 11.18 18.28
C SER A 176 -2.44 9.92 18.72
N ASP A 177 -3.01 9.16 19.65
CA ASP A 177 -2.45 7.87 20.08
C ASP A 177 -2.86 6.71 19.15
N PHE A 178 -3.75 6.98 18.19
CA PHE A 178 -4.31 5.97 17.30
C PHE A 178 -3.61 6.01 15.94
N HIS A 179 -2.66 5.08 15.78
CA HIS A 179 -2.18 4.74 14.46
C HIS A 179 -3.31 4.10 13.66
N VAL A 180 -3.40 4.39 12.36
CA VAL A 180 -4.33 3.70 11.44
C VAL A 180 -4.21 2.16 11.51
N TYR A 181 -3.05 1.63 11.92
CA TYR A 181 -2.80 0.18 12.02
C TYR A 181 -3.12 -0.46 13.39
N THR A 182 -3.23 0.31 14.47
CA THR A 182 -3.29 -0.25 15.84
C THR A 182 -4.63 -0.04 16.53
N SER A 183 -5.55 0.68 15.90
CA SER A 183 -6.80 1.16 16.52
C SER A 183 -8.02 0.27 16.29
N TYR A 184 -7.85 -1.00 15.89
CA TYR A 184 -8.96 -1.90 15.53
C TYR A 184 -10.03 -1.99 16.64
N GLY A 185 -11.31 -1.86 16.28
CA GLY A 185 -12.43 -1.99 17.22
C GLY A 185 -12.61 -0.82 18.20
N SER A 186 -11.85 0.27 18.05
CA SER A 186 -12.05 1.51 18.82
C SER A 186 -13.12 2.42 18.16
N PRO A 187 -13.95 3.14 18.94
CA PRO A 187 -14.91 4.11 18.40
C PRO A 187 -14.25 5.20 17.55
N ASP A 188 -13.04 5.63 17.92
CA ASP A 188 -12.29 6.68 17.23
C ASP A 188 -11.37 6.12 16.12
N SER A 189 -11.44 4.82 15.83
CA SER A 189 -10.67 4.20 14.74
C SER A 189 -11.13 4.69 13.36
N PHE A 190 -10.19 4.72 12.41
CA PHE A 190 -10.49 5.17 11.04
C PHE A 190 -11.62 4.35 10.42
N SER A 191 -11.56 3.02 10.57
CA SER A 191 -12.54 2.08 10.01
C SER A 191 -13.97 2.36 10.52
N VAL A 192 -14.14 2.63 11.82
CA VAL A 192 -15.43 2.96 12.43
C VAL A 192 -15.92 4.32 11.96
N ARG A 193 -15.08 5.36 12.03
CA ARG A 193 -15.47 6.72 11.59
C ARG A 193 -15.80 6.78 10.10
N TYR A 194 -15.10 6.01 9.27
CA TYR A 194 -15.40 5.87 7.84
C TYR A 194 -16.73 5.14 7.62
N PHE A 195 -16.98 4.06 8.37
CA PHE A 195 -18.23 3.31 8.29
C PHE A 195 -19.45 4.21 8.57
N GLU A 196 -19.38 5.08 9.58
CA GLU A 196 -20.47 6.02 9.90
C GLU A 196 -20.81 6.98 8.75
N GLN A 197 -19.82 7.32 7.93
CA GLN A 197 -19.98 8.23 6.79
C GLN A 197 -20.39 7.49 5.51
N SER A 198 -20.32 6.15 5.48
CA SER A 198 -20.47 5.37 4.26
C SER A 198 -21.76 4.54 4.24
N GLY A 199 -22.76 5.04 3.50
CA GLY A 199 -24.02 4.31 3.30
C GLY A 199 -23.84 2.95 2.61
N ARG A 200 -22.79 2.77 1.80
CA ARG A 200 -22.45 1.46 1.19
C ARG A 200 -22.09 0.43 2.25
N HIS A 201 -21.30 0.80 3.25
CA HIS A 201 -20.90 -0.10 4.33
C HIS A 201 -22.06 -0.40 5.28
N GLN A 202 -22.91 0.59 5.57
CA GLN A 202 -24.11 0.41 6.37
C GLN A 202 -25.10 -0.57 5.73
N LYS A 203 -25.31 -0.46 4.41
CA LYS A 203 -26.12 -1.42 3.64
C LYS A 203 -25.51 -2.82 3.67
N LEU A 204 -24.19 -2.92 3.46
CA LEU A 204 -23.49 -4.21 3.52
C LEU A 204 -23.64 -4.87 4.90
N LEU A 205 -23.56 -4.10 5.98
CA LEU A 205 -23.79 -4.63 7.32
C LEU A 205 -25.22 -5.18 7.48
N ALA A 206 -26.22 -4.41 7.06
CA ALA A 206 -27.62 -4.85 7.12
C ALA A 206 -27.87 -6.12 6.30
N GLU A 207 -27.28 -6.23 5.12
CA GLU A 207 -27.33 -7.42 4.27
C GLU A 207 -26.71 -8.65 4.96
N ILE A 208 -25.53 -8.49 5.58
CA ILE A 208 -24.87 -9.59 6.30
C ILE A 208 -25.73 -10.05 7.49
N GLU A 209 -26.28 -9.12 8.26
CA GLU A 209 -27.12 -9.46 9.42
C GLU A 209 -28.44 -10.11 9.03
N ALA A 210 -29.07 -9.67 7.94
CA ALA A 210 -30.27 -10.29 7.41
C ALA A 210 -30.01 -11.74 6.98
N ASN A 211 -28.93 -11.96 6.22
CA ASN A 211 -28.55 -13.29 5.76
C ASN A 211 -28.15 -14.21 6.94
N ALA A 212 -27.38 -13.70 7.91
CA ALA A 212 -27.02 -14.46 9.10
C ALA A 212 -28.24 -14.82 9.97
N THR A 213 -29.25 -13.96 10.01
CA THR A 213 -30.51 -14.25 10.72
C THR A 213 -31.28 -15.36 10.02
N ALA A 214 -31.39 -15.30 8.68
CA ALA A 214 -32.03 -16.34 7.89
C ALA A 214 -31.33 -17.71 8.03
N ASP A 215 -29.99 -17.73 7.96
CA ASP A 215 -29.18 -18.94 8.14
C ASP A 215 -29.37 -19.55 9.55
N ARG A 216 -29.43 -18.70 10.58
CA ARG A 216 -29.69 -19.13 11.97
C ARG A 216 -31.08 -19.72 12.12
N ASP A 217 -32.10 -19.11 11.51
CA ASP A 217 -33.49 -19.58 11.62
C ASP A 217 -33.71 -20.89 10.83
N GLU A 218 -33.03 -21.06 9.69
CA GLU A 218 -32.96 -22.35 9.00
C GLU A 218 -32.29 -23.42 9.88
N LYS A 219 -31.16 -23.09 10.52
CA LYS A 219 -30.49 -24.02 11.43
C LYS A 219 -31.32 -24.39 12.65
N ARG A 220 -32.10 -23.45 13.20
CA ARG A 220 -33.08 -23.74 14.27
C ARG A 220 -34.17 -24.67 13.78
N ARG A 221 -34.70 -24.49 12.58
CA ARG A 221 -35.69 -25.40 11.96
C ARG A 221 -35.10 -26.80 11.73
N GLN A 222 -33.87 -26.87 11.22
CA GLN A 222 -33.14 -28.14 11.06
C GLN A 222 -32.96 -28.84 12.41
N LEU A 223 -32.49 -28.12 13.43
CA LEU A 223 -32.31 -28.68 14.77
C LEU A 223 -33.63 -29.18 15.37
N ALA A 224 -34.73 -28.43 15.22
CA ALA A 224 -36.05 -28.85 15.66
C ALA A 224 -36.50 -30.15 14.97
N ARG A 225 -36.29 -30.25 13.65
CA ARG A 225 -36.59 -31.46 12.87
C ARG A 225 -35.75 -32.65 13.33
N LEU A 226 -34.44 -32.48 13.47
CA LEU A 226 -33.54 -33.55 13.92
C LEU A 226 -33.85 -33.97 15.36
N LYS A 227 -34.21 -33.03 16.24
CA LYS A 227 -34.63 -33.34 17.62
C LYS A 227 -35.91 -34.17 17.64
N SER A 228 -36.90 -33.82 16.80
CA SER A 228 -38.13 -34.61 16.66
C SER A 228 -37.85 -36.01 16.10
N GLN A 229 -36.99 -36.12 15.10
CA GLN A 229 -36.54 -37.42 14.56
C GLN A 229 -35.81 -38.23 15.63
N TYR A 230 -34.89 -37.63 16.38
CA TYR A 230 -34.20 -38.29 17.49
C TYR A 230 -35.17 -38.76 18.56
N GLN A 231 -36.16 -37.95 18.94
CA GLN A 231 -37.19 -38.35 19.91
C GLN A 231 -38.02 -39.54 19.39
N SER A 232 -38.40 -39.53 18.12
CA SER A 232 -39.08 -40.66 17.46
C SER A 232 -38.19 -41.90 17.36
N LEU A 233 -36.91 -41.73 17.03
CA LEU A 233 -35.95 -42.83 16.99
C LEU A 233 -35.70 -43.37 18.39
N MET A 234 -35.66 -42.51 19.42
CA MET A 234 -35.47 -42.94 20.80
C MET A 234 -36.68 -43.63 21.39
N SER A 235 -37.90 -43.20 21.04
CA SER A 235 -39.11 -43.94 21.42
C SER A 235 -39.18 -45.31 20.74
N GLN A 236 -38.54 -45.48 19.58
CA GLN A 236 -38.34 -46.76 18.92
C GLN A 236 -37.13 -47.54 19.48
N TYR A 237 -36.07 -46.85 19.88
CA TYR A 237 -34.79 -47.40 20.35
C TYR A 237 -34.88 -48.01 21.75
N SER A 238 -35.80 -47.56 22.59
CA SER A 238 -36.14 -48.31 23.81
C SER A 238 -36.47 -49.81 23.50
N ARG A 239 -36.52 -50.19 22.21
CA ARG A 239 -36.53 -51.56 21.69
C ARG A 239 -35.29 -52.03 20.86
N SER A 240 -34.25 -51.24 20.51
CA SER A 240 -32.97 -51.63 19.81
C SER A 240 -31.99 -50.45 19.52
N THR A 241 -30.71 -50.71 19.19
CA THR A 241 -29.56 -49.75 19.05
C THR A 241 -29.55 -48.76 17.83
N CYS A 242 -28.85 -47.60 17.91
CA CYS A 242 -29.00 -46.35 17.11
C CYS A 242 -27.68 -45.93 16.46
N ASN A 243 -27.79 -45.26 15.31
CA ASN A 243 -26.71 -44.57 14.62
C ASN A 243 -26.57 -43.09 15.04
N SER A 244 -25.32 -42.62 15.06
CA SER A 244 -24.93 -41.24 15.40
C SER A 244 -25.58 -40.18 14.49
N LEU A 245 -26.09 -39.09 15.08
CA LEU A 245 -26.51 -37.88 14.37
C LEU A 245 -25.43 -36.81 14.54
N ASP A 246 -24.94 -36.27 13.42
CA ASP A 246 -23.99 -35.15 13.41
C ASP A 246 -24.72 -33.83 13.09
N ILE A 247 -24.48 -32.79 13.90
CA ILE A 247 -25.01 -31.44 13.70
C ILE A 247 -23.86 -30.45 13.81
N ARG A 248 -23.52 -29.81 12.69
CA ARG A 248 -22.57 -28.69 12.69
C ARG A 248 -23.15 -27.47 13.40
N VAL A 249 -22.37 -26.89 14.31
CA VAL A 249 -22.71 -25.67 15.04
C VAL A 249 -22.83 -24.50 14.07
N HIS A 250 -23.88 -23.68 14.24
CA HIS A 250 -24.00 -22.41 13.53
C HIS A 250 -23.26 -21.32 14.30
N GLU A 251 -22.24 -20.72 13.69
CA GLU A 251 -21.52 -19.57 14.23
C GLU A 251 -22.03 -18.28 13.60
N TRP A 252 -22.26 -17.25 14.42
CA TRP A 252 -22.65 -15.94 13.92
C TRP A 252 -21.44 -15.26 13.25
N PRO A 253 -21.58 -14.69 12.03
CA PRO A 253 -20.42 -14.32 11.22
C PRO A 253 -19.71 -13.04 11.66
N LEU A 254 -20.34 -12.20 12.49
CA LEU A 254 -19.79 -10.90 12.90
C LEU A 254 -19.46 -10.86 14.39
N PRO A 255 -18.48 -10.02 14.82
CA PRO A 255 -18.22 -9.77 16.23
C PRO A 255 -19.46 -9.25 16.97
N ARG A 256 -19.52 -9.51 18.28
CA ARG A 256 -20.59 -9.00 19.15
C ARG A 256 -20.44 -7.49 19.39
N ASN A 257 -19.21 -7.01 19.47
CA ASN A 257 -18.90 -5.59 19.64
C ASN A 257 -19.29 -4.82 18.36
N SER A 258 -20.05 -3.74 18.53
CA SER A 258 -20.52 -2.89 17.44
C SER A 258 -19.36 -2.24 16.66
N TYR A 259 -18.30 -1.81 17.36
CA TYR A 259 -17.15 -1.16 16.72
C TYR A 259 -16.27 -2.14 15.94
N GLU A 260 -16.03 -3.33 16.49
CA GLU A 260 -15.33 -4.41 15.78
C GLU A 260 -16.12 -4.86 14.54
N LYS A 261 -17.44 -5.00 14.67
CA LYS A 261 -18.34 -5.30 13.54
C LYS A 261 -18.22 -4.27 12.41
N LYS A 262 -18.23 -2.98 12.73
CA LYS A 262 -18.03 -1.89 11.75
C LYS A 262 -16.65 -1.97 11.11
N SER A 263 -15.62 -2.27 11.90
CA SER A 263 -14.24 -2.47 11.43
C SER A 263 -14.15 -3.65 10.46
N VAL A 264 -14.80 -4.78 10.75
CA VAL A 264 -14.86 -5.94 9.85
C VAL A 264 -15.54 -5.58 8.53
N VAL A 265 -16.69 -4.90 8.57
CA VAL A 265 -17.42 -4.54 7.35
C VAL A 265 -16.63 -3.55 6.50
N PHE A 266 -15.90 -2.62 7.13
CA PHE A 266 -14.94 -1.75 6.45
C PHE A 266 -13.84 -2.55 5.72
N GLU A 267 -13.23 -3.54 6.36
CA GLU A 267 -12.22 -4.39 5.72
C GLU A 267 -12.80 -5.25 4.59
N LEU A 268 -14.05 -5.72 4.70
CA LEU A 268 -14.72 -6.50 3.64
C LEU A 268 -14.94 -5.69 2.35
N ALA A 269 -15.09 -4.37 2.47
CA ALA A 269 -15.34 -3.47 1.34
C ALA A 269 -14.37 -2.28 1.33
N LEU A 270 -13.08 -2.56 1.56
CA LEU A 270 -12.03 -1.56 1.72
C LEU A 270 -12.00 -0.55 0.55
N PRO A 271 -12.04 0.77 0.83
CA PRO A 271 -11.87 1.78 -0.21
C PRO A 271 -10.53 1.62 -0.93
N GLN A 272 -10.55 1.64 -2.26
CA GLN A 272 -9.37 1.32 -3.07
C GLN A 272 -8.18 2.22 -2.77
N THR A 273 -8.38 3.54 -2.81
CA THR A 273 -7.31 4.52 -2.56
C THR A 273 -6.69 4.33 -1.18
N PHE A 274 -7.53 4.16 -0.15
CA PHE A 274 -7.06 3.84 1.20
C PHE A 274 -6.26 2.52 1.22
N GLY A 275 -6.75 1.47 0.58
CA GLY A 275 -6.07 0.18 0.55
C GLY A 275 -4.69 0.24 -0.13
N TYR A 276 -4.56 0.93 -1.27
CA TYR A 276 -3.27 1.10 -1.94
C TYR A 276 -2.30 1.94 -1.10
N TRP A 277 -2.78 3.04 -0.50
CA TRP A 277 -1.99 3.86 0.42
C TRP A 277 -1.52 3.07 1.65
N ARG A 278 -2.42 2.26 2.23
CA ARG A 278 -2.14 1.42 3.39
C ARG A 278 -1.01 0.44 3.10
N GLU A 279 -1.10 -0.24 1.96
CA GLU A 279 -0.10 -1.21 1.54
C GLU A 279 1.24 -0.53 1.16
N ALA A 280 1.20 0.64 0.50
CA ALA A 280 2.42 1.41 0.20
C ALA A 280 3.13 1.85 1.48
N SER A 281 2.38 2.41 2.44
CA SER A 281 2.89 2.81 3.75
C SER A 281 3.47 1.62 4.52
N PHE A 282 2.76 0.49 4.57
CA PHE A 282 3.27 -0.72 5.19
C PHE A 282 4.56 -1.22 4.53
N TYR A 283 4.63 -1.19 3.20
CA TYR A 283 5.84 -1.56 2.45
C TYR A 283 7.01 -0.63 2.79
N VAL A 284 6.80 0.69 2.83
CA VAL A 284 7.84 1.64 3.23
C VAL A 284 8.34 1.35 4.65
N LEU A 285 7.44 1.18 5.61
CA LEU A 285 7.81 0.92 7.00
C LEU A 285 8.58 -0.40 7.17
N MET A 286 8.10 -1.49 6.55
CA MET A 286 8.61 -2.83 6.80
C MET A 286 9.73 -3.25 5.85
N ASN A 287 9.55 -2.99 4.56
CA ASN A 287 10.45 -3.47 3.52
C ASN A 287 11.58 -2.48 3.25
N VAL A 288 11.33 -1.18 3.31
CA VAL A 288 12.33 -0.13 3.05
C VAL A 288 13.05 0.26 4.34
N LEU A 289 12.31 0.70 5.36
CA LEU A 289 12.87 1.21 6.62
C LEU A 289 13.23 0.12 7.63
N LYS A 290 12.86 -1.14 7.35
CA LYS A 290 13.17 -2.32 8.20
C LYS A 290 12.76 -2.15 9.66
N LEU A 291 11.67 -1.42 9.94
CA LEU A 291 11.18 -1.22 11.29
C LEU A 291 10.84 -2.57 11.94
N GLN A 292 11.52 -2.88 13.04
CA GLN A 292 11.24 -4.09 13.81
C GLN A 292 10.02 -3.84 14.70
N HIS A 293 8.97 -4.65 14.52
CA HIS A 293 7.86 -4.68 15.47
C HIS A 293 8.31 -5.40 16.74
N GLY A 294 8.74 -4.63 17.75
CA GLY A 294 8.98 -5.16 19.08
C GLY A 294 7.71 -5.74 19.69
N GLY A 295 7.66 -7.06 19.89
CA GLY A 295 6.92 -7.66 21.00
C GLY A 295 5.39 -7.69 20.94
N LEU A 296 4.73 -7.49 19.80
CA LEU A 296 3.30 -7.83 19.72
C LEU A 296 3.15 -9.35 19.78
N LYS A 297 2.64 -9.88 20.90
CA LYS A 297 2.23 -11.27 21.04
C LYS A 297 1.38 -11.62 19.81
N GLN A 298 1.84 -12.57 19.00
CA GLN A 298 1.03 -13.04 17.88
C GLN A 298 -0.32 -13.50 18.43
N PRO A 299 -1.45 -13.11 17.81
CA PRO A 299 -2.75 -13.56 18.27
C PRO A 299 -2.81 -15.09 18.21
N SER A 300 -3.30 -15.69 19.30
CA SER A 300 -3.38 -17.15 19.50
C SER A 300 -4.25 -17.85 18.43
N THR A 301 -5.11 -17.09 17.74
CA THR A 301 -5.96 -17.58 16.66
C THR A 301 -5.90 -16.63 15.47
N ARG A 302 -5.78 -17.18 14.27
CA ARG A 302 -5.82 -16.45 13.00
C ARG A 302 -7.02 -16.92 12.21
N TYR A 303 -7.99 -16.04 12.03
CA TYR A 303 -9.08 -16.22 11.07
C TYR A 303 -9.02 -15.08 10.05
N PRO A 304 -8.09 -15.13 9.07
CA PRO A 304 -8.07 -14.15 8.00
C PRO A 304 -9.45 -14.06 7.37
N LEU A 305 -9.95 -12.84 7.14
CA LEU A 305 -11.27 -12.62 6.51
C LEU A 305 -11.37 -13.31 5.15
N LEU A 306 -10.23 -13.55 4.48
CA LEU A 306 -10.09 -14.32 3.25
C LEU A 306 -10.46 -15.81 3.37
N THR A 307 -10.26 -16.40 4.55
CA THR A 307 -10.48 -17.83 4.81
C THR A 307 -11.75 -18.11 5.62
N TYR A 308 -12.44 -17.07 6.09
CA TYR A 308 -13.65 -17.24 6.88
C TYR A 308 -14.86 -17.43 5.97
N ASP A 309 -15.31 -18.67 5.81
CA ASP A 309 -16.35 -19.09 4.86
C ASP A 309 -17.65 -18.27 4.96
N ALA A 310 -18.02 -17.83 6.17
CA ALA A 310 -19.26 -17.10 6.38
C ALA A 310 -19.22 -15.67 5.80
N LEU A 311 -18.05 -15.03 5.76
CA LEU A 311 -17.87 -13.66 5.27
C LEU A 311 -17.22 -13.57 3.89
N ARG A 312 -16.54 -14.62 3.42
CA ARG A 312 -15.81 -14.64 2.14
C ARG A 312 -16.65 -14.17 0.95
N ARG A 313 -17.95 -14.50 0.94
CA ARG A 313 -18.88 -14.10 -0.13
C ARG A 313 -19.10 -12.59 -0.27
N TYR A 314 -18.77 -11.82 0.77
CA TYR A 314 -18.93 -10.36 0.81
C TYR A 314 -17.62 -9.60 0.56
N LEU A 315 -16.49 -10.32 0.44
CA LEU A 315 -15.19 -9.71 0.23
C LEU A 315 -15.10 -9.11 -1.17
N LYS A 316 -14.89 -7.80 -1.26
CA LYS A 316 -14.64 -7.10 -2.52
C LYS A 316 -13.13 -6.89 -2.66
N THR A 317 -12.47 -7.80 -3.39
CA THR A 317 -11.03 -7.72 -3.67
C THR A 317 -10.74 -6.70 -4.75
N ASP A 318 -10.89 -5.41 -4.42
CA ASP A 318 -10.56 -4.32 -5.36
C ASP A 318 -9.06 -3.94 -5.31
N VAL A 319 -8.34 -4.40 -4.29
CA VAL A 319 -6.89 -4.17 -4.12
C VAL A 319 -6.16 -5.50 -4.25
N SER A 320 -5.31 -5.63 -5.27
CA SER A 320 -4.48 -6.82 -5.50
C SER A 320 -3.57 -7.06 -4.30
N LYS A 321 -3.83 -8.14 -3.54
CA LYS A 321 -3.15 -8.54 -2.30
C LYS A 321 -3.42 -7.63 -1.09
N GLN A 322 -4.68 -7.49 -0.67
CA GLN A 322 -4.97 -7.03 0.69
C GLN A 322 -4.34 -8.00 1.69
N ARG A 323 -3.41 -7.51 2.52
CA ARG A 323 -2.97 -8.27 3.70
C ARG A 323 -4.03 -8.03 4.79
N VAL A 324 -4.95 -8.99 4.94
CA VAL A 324 -6.00 -8.98 5.97
C VAL A 324 -5.72 -10.04 7.02
#